data_AF-A0A0N0D6N9-F1
#
_entry.id   AF-A0A0N0D6N9-F1
#
_cell.length_a   1.000
_cell.length_b   1.000
_cell.length_c   1.000
_cell.angle_alpha   90.00
_cell.angle_beta   90.00
_cell.angle_gamma   90.00
#
_symmetry.space_group_name_H-M   'P 1'
#
loop_
_entity.id
_entity.type
_entity.pdbx_description
1 polymer ?
#
loop_
_entity_poly.entity_id
_entity_poly.type
_entity_poly.pdbx_seq_one_letter_code
_entity_poly.pdbx_strand_id
1 'polypeptide(L)'
;MESEVRNYCRSFPTVFSKAEGYKISDENGKSYIDFFCGSGSLNYGHNHPVMKQKLLEYISENGIVQGLDMATVAKRNFIRHFYDIILKKRNMNYKLQFPGPTGTNAVEAALKLPRKVTGRT
;
A
#
# COMPACT_ATOMS: atom_id res chain seq x y z
N MET A 1 1.78 -12.79 23.89
CA MET A 1 2.65 -13.79 23.22
C MET A 1 2.84 -13.34 21.78
N GLU A 2 4.09 -13.16 21.34
CA GLU A 2 4.47 -12.82 19.95
C GLU A 2 5.72 -13.63 19.58
N SER A 3 5.90 -13.96 18.29
CA SER A 3 7.09 -14.67 17.78
C SER A 3 8.40 -13.92 18.11
N GLU A 4 9.49 -14.65 18.29
CA GLU A 4 10.84 -14.08 18.52
C GLU A 4 11.47 -13.45 17.27
N VAL A 5 10.85 -13.61 16.09
CA VAL A 5 11.29 -12.95 14.84
C VAL A 5 10.98 -11.44 14.85
N ARG A 6 10.14 -10.94 15.77
CA ARG A 6 9.76 -9.52 15.89
C ARG A 6 10.97 -8.59 15.96
N ASN A 7 10.96 -7.51 15.19
CA ASN A 7 12.12 -6.59 15.12
C ASN A 7 11.77 -5.19 15.65
N TYR A 8 10.79 -4.51 15.06
CA TYR A 8 10.53 -3.10 15.35
C TYR A 8 10.09 -2.80 16.78
N CYS A 9 9.38 -3.71 17.44
CA CYS A 9 9.01 -3.54 18.85
C CYS A 9 10.23 -3.52 19.79
N ARG A 10 11.38 -4.09 19.38
CA ARG A 10 12.65 -4.02 20.12
C ARG A 10 13.32 -2.67 19.92
N SER A 11 13.23 -2.09 18.70
CA SER A 11 13.77 -0.77 18.38
C SER A 11 12.89 0.38 18.93
N PHE A 12 11.58 0.17 18.99
CA PHE A 12 10.59 1.14 19.46
C PHE A 12 9.74 0.50 20.58
N PRO A 13 10.28 0.35 21.80
CA PRO A 13 9.62 -0.37 22.90
C PRO A 13 8.54 0.50 23.57
N THR A 14 7.51 0.88 22.82
CA THR A 14 6.31 1.59 23.30
C THR A 14 5.06 1.07 22.60
N VAL A 15 3.89 1.41 23.14
CA VAL A 15 2.59 1.04 22.59
C VAL A 15 1.94 2.27 21.96
N PHE A 16 1.95 2.33 20.62
CA PHE A 16 1.37 3.44 19.87
C PHE A 16 -0.15 3.37 19.82
N SER A 17 -0.82 4.52 19.97
CA SER A 17 -2.28 4.64 20.08
C SER A 17 -2.92 5.38 18.90
N LYS A 18 -2.33 6.49 18.43
CA LYS A 18 -2.89 7.35 17.38
C LYS A 18 -1.80 7.88 16.47
N ALA A 19 -2.16 8.15 15.21
CA ALA A 19 -1.25 8.73 14.25
C ALA A 19 -1.99 9.59 13.21
N GLU A 20 -1.42 10.74 12.86
CA GLU A 20 -1.89 11.60 11.77
C GLU A 20 -0.71 12.38 11.17
N GLY A 21 -0.61 12.38 9.83
CA GLY A 21 0.50 12.98 9.12
C GLY A 21 1.82 12.34 9.54
N TYR A 22 2.78 13.15 9.97
CA TYR A 22 4.08 12.70 10.47
C TYR A 22 4.08 12.40 11.98
N LYS A 23 2.98 12.61 12.69
CA LYS A 23 2.94 12.52 14.16
C LYS A 23 2.32 11.20 14.61
N ILE A 24 3.01 10.52 15.52
CA ILE A 24 2.50 9.33 16.22
C ILE A 24 2.48 9.60 17.73
N SER A 25 1.47 9.08 18.43
CA SER A 25 1.32 9.21 19.88
C SER A 25 1.20 7.84 20.51
N ASP A 26 1.83 7.64 21.68
CA ASP A 26 1.69 6.43 22.47
C ASP A 26 0.50 6.48 23.44
N GLU A 27 0.23 5.38 24.13
CA GLU A 27 -0.87 5.27 25.10
C GLU A 27 -0.67 6.13 26.36
N ASN A 28 0.57 6.54 26.64
CA ASN A 28 0.92 7.44 27.75
C ASN A 28 0.87 8.92 27.35
N GLY A 29 0.44 9.21 26.10
CA GLY A 29 0.31 10.56 25.56
C GLY A 29 1.60 11.17 25.02
N LYS A 30 2.72 10.44 25.03
CA LYS A 30 3.97 10.92 24.44
C LYS A 30 3.85 10.92 22.93
N SER A 31 4.29 12.01 22.31
CA SER A 31 4.23 12.21 20.87
C SER A 31 5.62 12.17 20.24
N TYR A 32 5.68 11.66 19.01
CA TYR A 32 6.90 11.49 18.24
C TYR A 32 6.71 12.04 16.82
N ILE A 33 7.81 12.47 16.22
CA ILE A 33 7.90 12.73 14.79
C ILE A 33 8.38 11.44 14.11
N ASP A 34 7.57 10.91 13.20
CA ASP A 34 7.81 9.65 12.50
C ASP A 34 8.65 9.88 11.24
N PHE A 35 9.96 9.70 11.36
CA PHE A 35 10.89 9.64 10.22
C PHE A 35 11.03 8.22 9.64
N PHE A 36 10.38 7.23 10.23
CA PHE A 36 10.40 5.85 9.74
C PHE A 36 9.35 5.62 8.65
N CYS A 37 8.19 6.28 8.74
CA CYS A 37 7.14 6.31 7.73
C CYS A 37 6.70 4.90 7.26
N GLY A 38 6.70 3.92 8.18
CA GLY A 38 6.38 2.52 7.88
C GLY A 38 7.30 1.90 6.83
N SER A 39 8.62 2.10 6.97
CA SER A 39 9.61 1.67 5.97
C SER A 39 9.35 2.27 4.58
N GLY A 40 8.91 3.53 4.52
CA GLY A 40 8.56 4.25 3.29
C GLY A 40 7.18 3.95 2.71
N SER A 41 6.35 3.16 3.39
CA SER A 41 4.99 2.85 2.92
C SER A 41 4.01 4.03 3.03
N LEU A 42 4.33 5.02 3.89
CA LEU A 42 3.45 6.13 4.24
C LEU A 42 3.97 7.48 3.71
N ASN A 43 4.23 7.56 2.40
CA ASN A 43 4.72 8.80 1.76
C ASN A 43 3.79 10.02 1.95
N TYR A 44 2.51 9.80 2.23
CA TYR A 44 1.53 10.87 2.51
C TYR A 44 1.21 11.03 4.00
N GLY A 45 1.99 10.38 4.88
CA GLY A 45 1.76 10.31 6.32
C GLY A 45 0.62 9.37 6.72
N HIS A 46 0.46 9.19 8.02
CA HIS A 46 -0.62 8.42 8.62
C HIS A 46 -1.97 9.10 8.39
N ASN A 47 -3.00 8.33 8.04
CA ASN A 47 -4.40 8.78 8.04
C ASN A 47 -4.68 10.09 7.29
N HIS A 48 -3.99 10.32 6.15
CA HIS A 48 -4.16 11.53 5.34
C HIS A 48 -5.66 11.87 5.15
N PRO A 49 -6.14 13.06 5.55
CA PRO A 49 -7.58 13.35 5.69
C PRO A 49 -8.42 13.00 4.46
N VAL A 50 -7.91 13.33 3.27
CA VAL A 50 -8.59 13.04 2.00
C VAL A 50 -8.66 11.54 1.71
N MET A 51 -7.60 10.78 2.00
CA MET A 51 -7.57 9.33 1.73
C MET A 51 -8.45 8.58 2.74
N LYS A 52 -8.37 8.98 4.03
CA LYS A 52 -9.22 8.46 5.10
C LYS A 52 -10.70 8.61 4.75
N GLN A 53 -11.11 9.81 4.33
CA GLN A 53 -12.49 10.08 3.96
C GLN A 53 -12.96 9.21 2.79
N LYS A 54 -12.17 9.07 1.73
CA LYS A 54 -12.51 8.23 0.57
C LYS A 54 -12.62 6.74 0.90
N LEU A 55 -11.79 6.24 1.82
CA LEU A 55 -11.88 4.87 2.31
C LEU A 55 -13.18 4.65 3.11
N LEU A 56 -13.51 5.57 4.01
CA LEU A 56 -14.74 5.50 4.81
C LEU A 56 -15.99 5.53 3.92
N GLU A 57 -16.03 6.40 2.91
CA GLU A 57 -17.11 6.46 1.92
C GLU A 57 -17.31 5.10 1.24
N TYR A 58 -16.25 4.51 0.69
CA TYR A 58 -16.31 3.21 0.00
C TYR A 58 -16.87 2.09 0.89
N ILE A 59 -16.44 2.06 2.16
CA ILE A 59 -16.93 1.08 3.14
C ILE A 59 -18.40 1.35 3.49
N SER A 60 -18.77 2.61 3.73
CA SER A 60 -20.15 2.99 4.10
C SER A 60 -21.16 2.69 2.99
N GLU A 61 -20.73 2.67 1.73
CA GLU A 61 -21.53 2.31 0.57
C GLU A 61 -21.61 0.78 0.34
N ASN A 62 -21.05 -0.03 1.23
CA ASN A 62 -20.94 -1.49 1.09
C ASN A 62 -20.19 -1.92 -0.19
N GLY A 63 -19.16 -1.17 -0.57
CA GLY A 63 -18.32 -1.49 -1.72
C GLY A 63 -17.67 -2.87 -1.62
N ILE A 64 -17.54 -3.57 -2.75
CA ILE A 64 -16.89 -4.90 -2.81
C ILE A 64 -15.45 -4.82 -2.31
N VAL A 65 -15.12 -5.53 -1.22
CA VAL A 65 -13.78 -5.51 -0.61
C VAL A 65 -12.84 -6.53 -1.27
N GLN A 66 -13.36 -7.69 -1.66
CA GLN A 66 -12.60 -8.78 -2.27
C GLN A 66 -13.34 -9.24 -3.53
N GLY A 67 -12.65 -9.22 -4.68
CA GLY A 67 -13.22 -9.70 -5.95
C GLY A 67 -12.30 -10.59 -6.76
N LEU A 68 -11.17 -11.07 -6.21
CA LEU A 68 -10.14 -11.81 -6.96
C LEU A 68 -9.77 -11.11 -8.28
N ASP A 69 -10.05 -11.72 -9.43
CA ASP A 69 -9.77 -11.17 -10.74
C ASP A 69 -10.95 -10.37 -11.36
N MET A 70 -12.11 -10.37 -10.71
CA MET A 70 -13.34 -9.75 -11.20
C MET A 70 -13.12 -8.28 -11.58
N ALA A 71 -13.85 -7.84 -12.60
CA ALA A 71 -13.93 -6.43 -12.93
C ALA A 71 -14.77 -5.71 -11.87
N THR A 72 -14.22 -4.66 -11.25
CA THR A 72 -14.94 -3.81 -10.30
C THR A 72 -14.85 -2.34 -10.73
N VAL A 73 -15.82 -1.54 -10.28
CA VAL A 73 -15.81 -0.09 -10.51
C VAL A 73 -14.52 0.54 -9.97
N ALA A 74 -14.08 0.13 -8.78
CA ALA A 74 -12.84 0.58 -8.16
C ALA A 74 -11.59 0.23 -9.00
N LYS A 75 -11.48 -1.02 -9.47
CA LYS A 75 -10.37 -1.48 -10.33
C LYS A 75 -10.31 -0.71 -11.65
N ARG A 76 -11.45 -0.54 -12.32
CA ARG A 76 -11.55 0.28 -13.55
C ARG A 76 -11.09 1.71 -13.30
N ASN A 77 -11.59 2.33 -12.24
CA ASN A 77 -11.24 3.70 -11.90
C ASN A 77 -9.73 3.82 -11.59
N PHE A 78 -9.14 2.90 -10.83
CA PHE A 78 -7.71 2.88 -10.56
C PHE A 78 -6.88 2.81 -11.85
N ILE A 79 -7.16 1.84 -12.73
CA ILE A 79 -6.43 1.66 -13.99
C ILE A 79 -6.50 2.92 -14.86
N ARG A 80 -7.70 3.51 -14.99
CA ARG A 80 -7.91 4.74 -15.77
C ARG A 80 -7.11 5.91 -15.21
N HIS A 81 -7.23 6.21 -13.92
CA HIS A 81 -6.53 7.34 -13.31
C HIS A 81 -5.01 7.14 -13.33
N PHE A 82 -4.51 5.92 -13.09
CA PHE A 82 -3.08 5.64 -13.17
C PHE A 82 -2.55 5.85 -14.58
N TYR A 83 -3.29 5.41 -15.60
CA TYR A 83 -2.94 5.69 -16.99
C TYR A 83 -2.92 7.20 -17.29
N ASP A 84 -4.01 7.91 -17.00
CA ASP A 84 -4.17 9.33 -17.36
C ASP A 84 -3.21 10.27 -16.61
N ILE A 85 -2.98 9.99 -15.32
CA ILE A 85 -2.17 10.86 -14.45
C ILE A 85 -0.69 10.49 -14.51
N ILE A 86 -0.37 9.18 -14.61
CA ILE A 86 1.02 8.71 -14.52
C ILE A 86 1.58 8.36 -15.89
N LEU A 87 1.05 7.32 -16.53
CA LEU A 87 1.66 6.71 -17.71
C LEU A 87 1.62 7.61 -18.94
N LYS A 88 0.43 8.13 -19.28
CA LYS A 88 0.20 8.98 -20.45
C LYS A 88 1.03 10.25 -20.40
N LYS A 89 1.03 10.95 -19.25
CA LYS A 89 1.80 12.19 -19.06
C LYS A 89 3.32 11.99 -19.11
N ARG A 90 3.80 10.78 -18.88
CA ARG A 90 5.23 10.41 -18.92
C ARG A 90 5.61 9.65 -20.18
N ASN A 91 4.71 9.54 -21.16
CA ASN A 91 4.90 8.76 -22.40
C ASN A 91 5.32 7.30 -22.15
N MET A 92 4.77 6.66 -21.12
CA MET A 92 5.09 5.29 -20.72
C MET A 92 4.04 4.32 -21.28
N ASN A 93 4.44 3.43 -22.19
CA ASN A 93 3.56 2.41 -22.77
C ASN A 93 3.66 1.09 -22.00
N TYR A 94 2.94 0.99 -20.87
CA TYR A 94 2.91 -0.20 -20.02
C TYR A 94 1.50 -0.78 -19.85
N LYS A 95 1.45 -2.10 -19.66
CA LYS A 95 0.26 -2.81 -19.16
C LYS A 95 0.41 -3.07 -17.66
N LEU A 96 -0.71 -3.20 -16.97
CA LEU A 96 -0.74 -3.49 -15.53
C LEU A 96 -1.04 -4.96 -15.27
N GLN A 97 -0.26 -5.58 -14.39
CA GLN A 97 -0.54 -6.89 -13.80
C GLN A 97 -0.67 -6.68 -12.28
N PHE A 98 -1.70 -7.29 -11.67
CA PHE A 98 -1.95 -7.20 -10.23
C PHE A 98 -1.58 -8.55 -9.57
N PRO A 99 -0.35 -8.72 -9.06
CA PRO A 99 0.04 -9.91 -8.31
C PRO A 99 -0.53 -9.87 -6.88
N GLY A 100 -0.12 -10.81 -6.03
CA GLY A 100 -0.41 -10.76 -4.58
C GLY A 100 0.08 -9.43 -3.95
N PRO A 101 -0.56 -8.94 -2.87
CA PRO A 101 -0.37 -7.59 -2.34
C PRO A 101 0.91 -7.44 -1.48
N THR A 102 2.04 -7.96 -1.95
CA THR A 102 3.35 -7.80 -1.29
C THR A 102 4.45 -7.47 -2.31
N GLY A 103 5.54 -6.85 -1.84
CA GLY A 103 6.71 -6.57 -2.67
C GLY A 103 7.32 -7.85 -3.27
N THR A 104 7.37 -8.93 -2.51
CA THR A 104 7.89 -10.23 -2.97
C THR A 104 7.08 -10.78 -4.13
N ASN A 105 5.73 -10.74 -4.06
CA ASN A 105 4.90 -11.22 -5.16
C ASN A 105 5.08 -10.40 -6.45
N ALA A 106 5.30 -9.08 -6.33
CA ALA A 106 5.63 -8.24 -7.47
C ALA A 106 6.96 -8.63 -8.11
N VAL A 107 8.01 -8.83 -7.30
CA VAL A 107 9.34 -9.26 -7.79
C VAL A 107 9.26 -10.65 -8.44
N GLU A 108 8.58 -11.61 -7.82
CA GLU A 108 8.41 -12.94 -8.39
C GLU A 108 7.68 -12.92 -9.74
N ALA A 109 6.58 -12.16 -9.84
CA ALA A 109 5.85 -12.01 -11.10
C ALA A 109 6.74 -11.39 -12.18
N ALA A 110 7.50 -10.34 -11.82
CA ALA A 110 8.41 -9.66 -12.72
C ALA A 110 9.57 -10.55 -13.20
N LEU A 111 10.06 -11.49 -12.38
CA LEU A 111 11.09 -12.46 -12.78
C LEU A 111 10.54 -13.62 -13.61
N LYS A 112 9.31 -14.06 -13.33
CA LYS A 112 8.65 -15.16 -14.07
C LYS A 112 8.29 -14.76 -15.50
N LEU A 113 7.92 -13.50 -15.72
CA LEU A 113 7.48 -13.03 -17.04
C LEU A 113 8.58 -13.12 -18.12
N PRO A 114 9.80 -12.58 -17.95
CA PRO A 114 10.88 -12.74 -18.93
C PRO A 114 11.23 -14.19 -19.19
N ARG A 115 11.36 -15.03 -18.14
CA ARG A 115 11.66 -16.46 -18.28
C ARG A 115 10.65 -17.17 -19.19
N LYS A 116 9.36 -16.88 -19.01
CA LYS A 116 8.28 -17.43 -19.85
C LYS A 116 8.34 -16.92 -21.29
N VAL A 117 8.66 -15.64 -21.49
CA VAL A 117 8.70 -15.00 -22.81
C VAL A 117 9.96 -15.40 -23.60
N THR A 118 11.10 -15.53 -22.94
CA THR A 118 12.39 -15.81 -23.60
C THR A 118 12.81 -17.27 -23.58
N GLY A 119 12.15 -18.12 -22.76
CA GLY A 119 12.53 -19.52 -22.58
C GLY A 119 13.86 -19.74 -21.84
N ARG A 120 14.39 -18.72 -21.17
CA ARG A 120 15.66 -18.78 -20.41
C ARG A 120 15.34 -19.02 -18.92
N THR A 121 16.14 -19.84 -18.23
CA THR A 121 16.00 -20.15 -16.80
C THR A 121 16.89 -19.28 -15.92
#